data_AF-A0AAU6XY99-F1
#
_entry.id   AF-A0AAU6XY99-F1
#
_cell.length_a   1.000
_cell.length_b   1.000
_cell.length_c   1.000
_cell.angle_alpha   90.00
_cell.angle_beta   90.00
_cell.angle_gamma   90.00
#
_symmetry.space_group_name_H-M   'P 1'
#
loop_
_entity.id
_entity.type
_entity.pdbx_description
1 polymer ?
#
loop_
_entity_poly.entity_id
_entity_poly.type
_entity_poly.pdbx_seq_one_letter_code
_entity_poly.pdbx_strand_id
1 'polypeptide(L)'
;MLAPKDILVVTTSTIEGRSIKKHVKPVTAHIVAGTNFFSDMFAAFSDFFGGRSSSYQKQLTSLYDEAIHSIKLAAYEIGANAVVGLSIDMDEISGKNKSMFMLTAIGTAVVLENNVVVTPAFEEDEKFENVSYEKLNNLYRKRDYLKKAQEDNLTFNDDSWKFFTDNRMEEIFPFLIKKYQTMVTGVPQNELKDFYDRLLMYIDAFPEEKKVALVYSAILTEKNKYNLALLSKVVNDLNLLDLNYAHQVIGHDDFNTQKIGLQITTFNKPFYNREDIELFNAIKEQIASNFKERGTRTTKKQLLSSKEREVWICECGNTNDVPGYSAYCDGCFNDIFGFKANDVTPAKAATSISTKVELISELVG
;
A
#
# COMPACT_ATOMS: atom_id res chain seq x y z
N MET A 1 -24.00 3.33 17.62
CA MET A 1 -22.88 3.14 18.56
C MET A 1 -21.74 4.00 18.07
N LEU A 2 -20.96 4.61 18.97
CA LEU A 2 -19.77 5.37 18.58
C LEU A 2 -18.78 4.41 17.92
N ALA A 3 -18.05 4.83 16.88
CA ALA A 3 -16.91 4.07 16.38
C ALA A 3 -15.68 4.34 17.29
N PRO A 4 -14.66 3.45 17.34
CA PRO A 4 -13.44 3.69 18.12
C PRO A 4 -12.79 5.05 17.84
N LYS A 5 -12.84 5.52 16.58
CA LYS A 5 -12.30 6.83 16.18
C LYS A 5 -13.00 8.02 16.86
N ASP A 6 -14.26 7.84 17.27
CA ASP A 6 -15.12 8.87 17.86
C ASP A 6 -14.94 9.02 19.38
N ILE A 7 -14.09 8.20 20.02
CA ILE A 7 -13.76 8.32 21.45
C ILE A 7 -12.95 9.61 21.67
N LEU A 8 -13.47 10.48 22.55
CA LEU A 8 -12.78 11.70 22.95
C LEU A 8 -11.63 11.36 23.92
N VAL A 9 -10.45 11.92 23.70
CA VAL A 9 -9.29 11.73 24.58
C VAL A 9 -8.76 13.10 24.99
N VAL A 10 -8.59 13.32 26.30
CA VAL A 10 -8.07 14.59 26.84
C VAL A 10 -7.03 14.34 27.94
N THR A 11 -6.09 15.26 28.07
CA THR A 11 -5.08 15.26 29.14
C THR A 11 -5.61 15.81 30.47
N THR A 12 -6.73 16.55 30.44
CA THR A 12 -7.39 17.08 31.64
C THR A 12 -8.16 15.98 32.39
N SER A 13 -8.31 16.12 33.70
CA SER A 13 -9.08 15.19 34.53
C SER A 13 -10.60 15.32 34.35
N THR A 14 -11.06 16.44 33.81
CA THR A 14 -12.48 16.73 33.53
C THR A 14 -12.63 17.38 32.15
N ILE A 15 -13.84 17.31 31.60
CA ILE A 15 -14.21 17.97 30.34
C ILE A 15 -15.23 19.05 30.65
N GLU A 16 -14.92 20.31 30.35
CA GLU A 16 -15.83 21.42 30.62
C GLU A 16 -17.17 21.24 29.88
N GLY A 17 -18.27 21.55 30.55
CA GLY A 17 -19.62 21.40 29.97
C GLY A 17 -20.12 19.96 29.84
N ARG A 18 -19.33 18.94 30.25
CA ARG A 18 -19.75 17.52 30.26
C ARG A 18 -19.49 16.87 31.61
N SER A 19 -20.53 16.29 32.20
CA SER A 19 -20.45 15.52 33.44
C SER A 19 -20.01 14.08 33.15
N ILE A 20 -19.10 13.55 33.99
CA ILE A 20 -18.71 12.13 33.98
C ILE A 20 -19.80 11.35 34.73
N LYS A 21 -20.55 10.52 34.01
CA LYS A 21 -21.58 9.62 34.55
C LYS A 21 -20.97 8.39 35.23
N LYS A 22 -19.88 7.86 34.68
CA LYS A 22 -19.23 6.65 35.20
C LYS A 22 -17.72 6.67 34.91
N HIS A 23 -16.92 6.39 35.92
CA HIS A 23 -15.53 5.97 35.74
C HIS A 23 -15.52 4.47 35.50
N VAL A 24 -15.01 4.02 34.34
CA VAL A 24 -15.04 2.60 33.96
C VAL A 24 -13.85 1.87 34.58
N LYS A 25 -12.63 2.17 34.09
CA LYS A 25 -11.34 1.75 34.66
C LYS A 25 -10.20 2.52 33.96
N PRO A 26 -8.97 2.48 34.50
CA PRO A 26 -7.79 2.88 33.76
C PRO A 26 -7.61 2.05 32.48
N VAL A 27 -7.10 2.70 31.43
CA VAL A 27 -6.74 2.09 30.14
C VAL A 27 -5.32 2.49 29.79
N THR A 28 -4.61 1.59 29.11
CA THR A 28 -3.23 1.80 28.69
C THR A 28 -3.03 1.37 27.24
N ALA A 29 -2.05 1.98 26.59
CA ALA A 29 -1.51 1.53 25.30
C ALA A 29 0.02 1.60 25.35
N HIS A 30 0.67 0.60 24.78
CA HIS A 30 2.13 0.50 24.75
C HIS A 30 2.58 0.29 23.31
N ILE A 31 3.36 1.22 22.77
CA ILE A 31 3.95 1.14 21.44
C ILE A 31 5.46 0.97 21.61
N VAL A 32 6.04 -0.07 21.00
CA VAL A 32 7.48 -0.36 21.09
C VAL A 32 8.15 -0.07 19.76
N ALA A 33 9.04 0.91 19.75
CA ALA A 33 9.91 1.25 18.63
C ALA A 33 11.28 0.58 18.81
N GLY A 34 11.65 -0.33 17.91
CA GLY A 34 12.90 -1.08 18.00
C GLY A 34 14.15 -0.30 17.59
N THR A 35 15.35 -0.88 17.82
CA THR A 35 16.61 -0.30 17.33
C THR A 35 16.60 -0.05 15.84
N ASN A 36 15.99 -0.91 15.04
CA ASN A 36 15.96 -0.74 13.59
C ASN A 36 15.16 0.51 13.20
N PHE A 37 14.08 0.85 13.92
CA PHE A 37 13.33 2.09 13.68
C PHE A 37 14.20 3.36 13.86
N PHE A 38 15.02 3.39 14.92
CA PHE A 38 15.95 4.49 15.16
C PHE A 38 17.22 4.40 14.30
N SER A 39 17.74 3.21 14.02
CA SER A 39 18.86 2.99 13.10
C SER A 39 18.49 3.38 11.67
N ASP A 40 17.27 3.10 11.23
CA ASP A 40 16.73 3.53 9.94
C ASP A 40 16.50 5.04 9.93
N MET A 41 16.08 5.63 11.05
CA MET A 41 16.01 7.08 11.24
C MET A 41 17.39 7.75 11.17
N PHE A 42 18.43 7.14 11.76
CA PHE A 42 19.81 7.62 11.72
C PHE A 42 20.50 7.31 10.39
N ALA A 43 20.18 6.20 9.72
CA ALA A 43 20.69 5.83 8.39
C ALA A 43 20.06 6.68 7.29
N ALA A 44 18.75 6.92 7.36
CA ALA A 44 18.04 7.89 6.51
C ALA A 44 18.56 9.33 6.70
N PHE A 45 19.15 9.65 7.86
CA PHE A 45 19.78 10.93 8.14
C PHE A 45 21.29 10.96 7.78
N SER A 46 21.99 9.82 7.87
CA SER A 46 23.42 9.72 7.54
C SER A 46 23.68 9.73 6.05
N ASP A 47 22.78 9.11 5.27
CA ASP A 47 22.99 8.93 3.83
C ASP A 47 22.35 10.07 3.00
N PHE A 48 21.54 10.92 3.64
CA PHE A 48 20.67 11.87 2.93
C PHE A 48 20.45 13.20 3.69
N PHE A 49 21.52 13.96 3.95
CA PHE A 49 21.52 15.36 4.45
C PHE A 49 21.57 15.57 5.97
N GLY A 50 22.74 16.04 6.42
CA GLY A 50 22.92 16.64 7.74
C GLY A 50 22.18 17.99 7.87
N GLY A 51 21.22 18.04 8.79
CA GLY A 51 20.55 19.26 9.22
C GLY A 51 19.22 18.98 9.94
N ARG A 52 19.19 19.23 11.26
CA ARG A 52 18.03 19.19 12.19
C ARG A 52 16.69 18.60 11.68
N SER A 53 16.62 17.26 11.66
CA SER A 53 15.55 16.36 12.12
C SER A 53 14.04 16.71 11.98
N SER A 54 13.54 16.90 10.75
CA SER A 54 12.08 16.81 10.45
C SER A 54 11.53 15.37 10.42
N SER A 55 12.38 14.37 10.14
CA SER A 55 12.01 12.95 10.10
C SER A 55 11.77 12.37 11.50
N TYR A 56 12.65 12.71 12.45
CA TYR A 56 12.54 12.35 13.88
C TYR A 56 11.20 12.79 14.47
N GLN A 57 10.79 14.04 14.23
CA GLN A 57 9.53 14.58 14.73
C GLN A 57 8.32 13.83 14.17
N LYS A 58 8.34 13.45 12.89
CA LYS A 58 7.23 12.72 12.25
C LYS A 58 7.08 11.30 12.73
N GLN A 59 8.20 10.62 12.95
CA GLN A 59 8.21 9.29 13.53
C GLN A 59 7.65 9.33 14.95
N LEU A 60 8.04 10.32 15.76
CA LEU A 60 7.42 10.55 17.07
C LEU A 60 5.92 10.87 16.96
N THR A 61 5.50 11.68 15.99
CA THR A 61 4.08 11.92 15.72
C THR A 61 3.35 10.64 15.35
N SER A 62 3.94 9.77 14.53
CA SER A 62 3.35 8.48 14.17
C SER A 62 3.17 7.56 15.38
N LEU A 63 4.18 7.47 16.25
CA LEU A 63 4.09 6.69 17.49
C LEU A 63 3.02 7.25 18.43
N TYR A 64 2.91 8.58 18.50
CA TYR A 64 1.86 9.27 19.24
C TYR A 64 0.47 8.94 18.69
N ASP A 65 0.26 9.05 17.37
CA ASP A 65 -1.02 8.77 16.72
C ASP A 65 -1.46 7.32 16.94
N GLU A 66 -0.52 6.38 16.85
CA GLU A 66 -0.76 4.96 17.11
C GLU A 66 -1.15 4.68 18.58
N ALA A 67 -0.50 5.35 19.52
CA ALA A 67 -0.82 5.26 20.94
C ALA A 67 -2.21 5.83 21.26
N ILE A 68 -2.56 6.97 20.63
CA ILE A 68 -3.90 7.56 20.76
C ILE A 68 -4.96 6.65 20.14
N HIS A 69 -4.68 6.05 18.98
CA HIS A 69 -5.61 5.10 18.37
C HIS A 69 -5.86 3.88 19.29
N SER A 70 -4.78 3.30 19.81
CA SER A 70 -4.83 2.12 20.68
C SER A 70 -5.58 2.39 21.99
N ILE A 71 -5.35 3.54 22.64
CA ILE A 71 -6.05 3.86 23.89
C ILE A 71 -7.55 4.15 23.66
N LYS A 72 -7.91 4.71 22.50
CA LYS A 72 -9.31 4.87 22.09
C LYS A 72 -9.99 3.53 21.90
N LEU A 73 -9.32 2.58 21.24
CA LEU A 73 -9.84 1.22 21.05
C LEU A 73 -10.06 0.52 22.40
N ALA A 74 -9.07 0.56 23.29
CA ALA A 74 -9.17 -0.03 24.63
C ALA A 74 -10.33 0.56 25.45
N ALA A 75 -10.59 1.87 25.32
CA ALA A 75 -11.72 2.53 25.97
C ALA A 75 -13.07 2.12 25.33
N TYR A 76 -13.11 2.02 24.01
CA TYR A 76 -14.30 1.58 23.28
C TYR A 76 -14.73 0.16 23.65
N GLU A 77 -13.79 -0.79 23.72
CA GLU A 77 -14.04 -2.19 24.05
C GLU A 77 -14.72 -2.39 25.42
N ILE A 78 -14.47 -1.48 26.35
CA ILE A 78 -15.01 -1.54 27.72
C ILE A 78 -16.25 -0.65 27.91
N GLY A 79 -16.81 -0.16 26.80
CA GLY A 79 -18.04 0.61 26.77
C GLY A 79 -17.91 2.06 27.26
N ALA A 80 -16.69 2.60 27.26
CA ALA A 80 -16.47 4.02 27.52
C ALA A 80 -16.71 4.86 26.25
N ASN A 81 -16.98 6.16 26.42
CA ASN A 81 -17.11 7.11 25.32
C ASN A 81 -16.06 8.24 25.36
N ALA A 82 -15.20 8.26 26.39
CA ALA A 82 -14.07 9.16 26.49
C ALA A 82 -12.95 8.59 27.36
N VAL A 83 -11.75 9.15 27.22
CA VAL A 83 -10.57 8.96 28.08
C VAL A 83 -10.16 10.31 28.64
N VAL A 84 -10.06 10.43 29.96
CA VAL A 84 -9.59 11.64 30.66
C VAL A 84 -8.27 11.38 31.37
N GLY A 85 -7.52 12.44 31.65
CA GLY A 85 -6.24 12.36 32.34
C GLY A 85 -5.20 11.57 31.55
N LEU A 86 -5.18 11.72 30.22
CA LEU A 86 -4.16 11.13 29.38
C LEU A 86 -2.77 11.61 29.81
N SER A 87 -1.90 10.67 30.16
CA SER A 87 -0.45 10.83 30.29
C SER A 87 0.24 9.99 29.22
N ILE A 88 1.32 10.51 28.63
CA ILE A 88 2.16 9.76 27.70
C ILE A 88 3.60 9.87 28.17
N ASP A 89 4.21 8.73 28.42
CA ASP A 89 5.59 8.59 28.86
C ASP A 89 6.37 7.83 27.78
N MET A 90 7.65 8.17 27.61
CA MET A 90 8.53 7.50 26.67
C MET A 90 9.78 7.02 27.40
N ASP A 91 9.93 5.69 27.47
CA ASP A 91 11.00 5.03 28.19
C ASP A 91 11.97 4.33 27.23
N GLU A 92 13.26 4.39 27.54
CA GLU A 92 14.27 3.60 26.84
C GLU A 92 14.44 2.23 27.52
N ILE A 93 14.26 1.16 26.76
CA ILE A 93 14.52 -0.22 27.14
C ILE A 93 15.78 -0.67 26.39
N SER A 94 16.92 -0.65 27.08
CA SER A 94 18.21 -1.05 26.50
C SER A 94 18.69 -2.40 27.03
N GLY A 95 19.20 -3.25 26.12
CA GLY A 95 19.77 -4.56 26.45
C GLY A 95 20.56 -5.18 25.30
N LYS A 96 21.72 -5.77 25.58
CA LYS A 96 22.58 -6.49 24.60
C LYS A 96 22.81 -5.72 23.28
N ASN A 97 23.24 -4.46 23.36
CA ASN A 97 23.48 -3.56 22.23
C ASN A 97 22.24 -3.21 21.38
N LYS A 98 21.03 -3.42 21.91
CA LYS A 98 19.79 -2.92 21.32
C LYS A 98 19.12 -1.92 22.27
N SER A 99 18.91 -0.69 21.80
CA SER A 99 18.05 0.32 22.42
C SER A 99 16.66 0.27 21.76
N MET A 100 15.62 0.06 22.56
CA MET A 100 14.22 0.16 22.13
C MET A 100 13.56 1.29 22.91
N PHE A 101 12.65 2.01 22.28
CA PHE A 101 11.83 3.01 22.97
C PHE A 101 10.42 2.47 23.14
N MET A 102 9.88 2.60 24.34
CA MET A 102 8.50 2.27 24.64
C MET A 102 7.75 3.56 24.91
N LEU A 103 6.75 3.85 24.09
CA LEU A 103 5.78 4.90 24.36
C LEU A 103 4.59 4.26 25.09
N THR A 104 4.33 4.73 26.31
CA THR A 104 3.24 4.29 27.16
C THR A 104 2.23 5.41 27.32
N ALA A 105 1.02 5.20 26.81
CA ALA A 105 -0.12 6.08 27.04
C ALA A 105 -1.02 5.49 28.13
N ILE A 106 -1.42 6.31 29.10
CA ILE A 106 -2.28 5.91 30.23
C ILE A 106 -3.38 6.95 30.40
N GLY A 107 -4.60 6.51 30.69
CA GLY A 107 -5.70 7.41 31.03
C GLY A 107 -6.82 6.68 31.76
N THR A 108 -7.87 7.41 32.14
CA THR A 108 -9.07 6.82 32.75
C THR A 108 -10.21 6.82 31.75
N ALA A 109 -10.72 5.64 31.40
CA ALA A 109 -11.87 5.51 30.53
C ALA A 109 -13.16 5.84 31.29
N VAL A 110 -13.98 6.72 30.72
CA VAL A 110 -15.19 7.26 31.35
C VAL A 110 -16.39 7.23 30.40
N VAL A 111 -17.58 7.27 30.98
CA VAL A 111 -18.84 7.51 30.27
C VAL A 111 -19.32 8.91 30.61
N LEU A 112 -19.39 9.79 29.63
CA LEU A 112 -19.96 11.14 29.72
C LEU A 112 -21.48 11.13 29.54
N GLU A 113 -22.17 12.11 30.11
CA GLU A 113 -23.60 12.33 29.82
C GLU A 113 -23.79 12.75 28.35
N ASN A 114 -24.65 12.01 27.63
CA ASN A 114 -24.99 12.28 26.24
C ASN A 114 -25.98 13.44 26.14
N ASN A 115 -25.50 14.67 26.26
CA ASN A 115 -26.18 15.82 25.65
C ASN A 115 -25.46 16.18 24.35
N VAL A 116 -25.94 15.55 23.26
CA VAL A 116 -25.65 15.81 21.84
C VAL A 116 -24.28 15.33 21.29
N VAL A 117 -24.41 14.80 20.07
CA VAL A 117 -23.47 14.15 19.15
C VAL A 117 -22.08 14.78 19.10
N VAL A 118 -21.03 13.96 19.26
CA VAL A 118 -19.71 14.29 18.74
C VAL A 118 -19.60 13.63 17.37
N THR A 119 -19.74 14.44 16.33
CA THR A 119 -19.13 14.16 15.04
C THR A 119 -17.62 14.34 15.25
N PRO A 120 -16.76 13.35 15.01
CA PRO A 120 -15.33 13.62 14.89
C PRO A 120 -15.15 14.25 13.51
N ALA A 121 -15.22 15.58 13.46
CA ALA A 121 -14.74 16.33 12.33
C ALA A 121 -13.22 16.43 12.47
N PHE A 122 -12.51 15.37 12.10
CA PHE A 122 -11.19 15.54 11.52
C PHE A 122 -11.40 15.57 10.01
N GLU A 123 -11.99 16.66 9.53
CA GLU A 123 -12.01 16.98 8.10
C GLU A 123 -10.69 17.70 7.76
N GLU A 124 -10.10 17.37 6.61
CA GLU A 124 -8.86 17.96 6.10
C GLU A 124 -8.95 19.49 5.82
N ASP A 125 -10.11 20.11 6.07
CA ASP A 125 -10.46 21.52 5.81
C ASP A 125 -10.53 22.40 7.08
N GLU A 126 -9.77 22.10 8.14
CA GLU A 126 -9.72 22.97 9.32
C GLU A 126 -9.13 24.35 8.98
N LYS A 127 -9.97 25.39 9.08
CA LYS A 127 -9.53 26.79 9.08
C LYS A 127 -9.07 27.15 10.49
N PHE A 128 -7.77 27.35 10.65
CA PHE A 128 -7.16 27.77 11.92
C PHE A 128 -7.37 29.26 12.16
N GLU A 129 -7.68 29.66 13.40
CA GLU A 129 -7.71 31.07 13.81
C GLU A 129 -6.32 31.73 13.74
N ASN A 130 -5.26 30.96 14.01
CA ASN A 130 -3.88 31.39 13.93
C ASN A 130 -3.04 30.37 13.14
N VAL A 131 -2.14 30.83 12.27
CA VAL A 131 -1.28 29.98 11.43
C VAL A 131 0.18 30.30 11.69
N SER A 132 1.01 29.28 11.90
CA SER A 132 2.46 29.46 12.05
C SER A 132 3.11 29.86 10.73
N TYR A 133 4.20 30.64 10.78
CA TYR A 133 5.00 30.97 9.60
C TYR A 133 5.46 29.70 8.84
N GLU A 134 5.81 28.64 9.57
CA GLU A 134 6.20 27.35 8.99
C GLU A 134 5.06 26.74 8.16
N LYS A 135 3.84 26.67 8.70
CA LYS A 135 2.68 26.11 7.99
C LYS A 135 2.34 26.92 6.74
N LEU A 136 2.45 28.26 6.83
CA LEU A 136 2.29 29.15 5.69
C LEU A 136 3.39 28.92 4.63
N ASN A 137 4.65 28.82 5.04
CA ASN A 137 5.78 28.55 4.14
C ASN A 137 5.67 27.19 3.45
N ASN A 138 5.24 26.15 4.17
CA ASN A 138 4.99 24.83 3.59
C ASN A 138 3.88 24.89 2.54
N LEU A 139 2.80 25.64 2.79
CA LEU A 139 1.74 25.83 1.80
C LEU A 139 2.24 26.57 0.55
N TYR A 140 3.07 27.62 0.71
CA TYR A 140 3.69 28.31 -0.42
C TYR A 140 4.57 27.37 -1.25
N ARG A 141 5.46 26.60 -0.60
CA ARG A 141 6.32 25.63 -1.28
C ARG A 141 5.53 24.54 -1.99
N LYS A 142 4.48 24.00 -1.36
CA LYS A 142 3.58 23.01 -1.96
C LYS A 142 2.98 23.55 -3.27
N ARG A 143 2.44 24.77 -3.24
CA ARG A 143 1.87 25.42 -4.44
C ARG A 143 2.90 25.71 -5.52
N ASP A 144 4.10 26.16 -5.15
CA ASP A 144 5.19 26.41 -6.09
C ASP A 144 5.63 25.12 -6.81
N TYR A 145 5.81 24.02 -6.07
CA TYR A 145 6.14 22.72 -6.67
C TYR A 145 5.05 22.21 -7.60
N LEU A 146 3.77 22.31 -7.23
CA LEU A 146 2.67 21.92 -8.12
C LEU A 146 2.64 22.74 -9.40
N LYS A 147 2.84 24.06 -9.29
CA LYS A 147 2.91 24.94 -10.46
C LYS A 147 4.06 24.52 -11.38
N LYS A 148 5.26 24.32 -10.83
CA LYS A 148 6.43 23.85 -11.60
C LYS A 148 6.19 22.49 -12.25
N ALA A 149 5.49 21.57 -11.57
CA ALA A 149 5.16 20.26 -12.10
C ALA A 149 4.20 20.35 -13.29
N GLN A 150 3.19 21.23 -13.20
CA GLN A 150 2.24 21.50 -14.29
C GLN A 150 2.92 22.14 -15.50
N GLU A 151 3.92 22.98 -15.27
CA GLU A 151 4.72 23.66 -16.30
C GLU A 151 5.89 22.80 -16.83
N ASP A 152 6.02 21.54 -16.40
CA ASP A 152 7.12 20.62 -16.74
C ASP A 152 8.52 21.18 -16.42
N ASN A 153 8.59 22.07 -15.43
CA ASN A 153 9.80 22.76 -14.96
C ASN A 153 10.18 22.34 -13.53
N LEU A 154 9.67 21.19 -13.07
CA LEU A 154 9.97 20.67 -11.76
C LEU A 154 11.36 20.00 -11.75
N THR A 155 12.22 20.44 -10.84
CA THR A 155 13.51 19.81 -10.58
C THR A 155 13.37 18.77 -9.47
N PHE A 156 13.89 17.57 -9.73
CA PHE A 156 13.88 16.44 -8.79
C PHE A 156 15.23 16.34 -8.07
N ASN A 157 15.52 17.33 -7.23
CA ASN A 157 16.68 17.34 -6.36
C ASN A 157 16.31 16.85 -4.94
N ASP A 158 17.30 16.77 -4.07
CA ASP A 158 17.10 16.25 -2.73
C ASP A 158 16.13 17.09 -1.89
N ASP A 159 16.15 18.41 -2.04
CA ASP A 159 15.21 19.31 -1.36
C ASP A 159 13.75 19.06 -1.78
N SER A 160 13.52 18.81 -3.07
CA SER A 160 12.19 18.53 -3.62
C SER A 160 11.66 17.19 -3.11
N TRP A 161 12.46 16.12 -3.22
CA TRP A 161 12.12 14.79 -2.71
C TRP A 161 11.86 14.83 -1.22
N LYS A 162 12.76 15.47 -0.47
CA LYS A 162 12.59 15.68 0.97
C LYS A 162 11.26 16.35 1.24
N PHE A 163 10.95 17.45 0.57
CA PHE A 163 9.70 18.17 0.77
C PHE A 163 8.45 17.33 0.44
N PHE A 164 8.46 16.58 -0.66
CA PHE A 164 7.33 15.72 -1.07
C PHE A 164 7.05 14.63 -0.04
N THR A 165 8.10 13.90 0.35
CA THR A 165 8.03 12.83 1.34
C THR A 165 7.64 13.39 2.70
N ASP A 166 8.28 14.48 3.10
CA ASP A 166 8.04 15.11 4.39
C ASP A 166 6.60 15.60 4.56
N ASN A 167 6.01 16.15 3.51
CA ASN A 167 4.66 16.69 3.57
C ASN A 167 3.60 15.72 3.03
N ARG A 168 3.97 14.47 2.73
CA ARG A 168 3.09 13.45 2.14
C ARG A 168 2.26 14.04 1.00
N MET A 169 2.96 14.67 0.05
CA MET A 169 2.37 15.55 -0.95
C MET A 169 1.68 14.76 -2.07
N GLU A 170 0.51 14.18 -1.78
CA GLU A 170 -0.22 13.27 -2.67
C GLU A 170 -0.36 13.77 -4.11
N GLU A 171 -0.63 15.07 -4.28
CA GLU A 171 -0.89 15.70 -5.58
C GLU A 171 0.33 15.71 -6.52
N ILE A 172 1.53 15.45 -5.99
CA ILE A 172 2.74 15.35 -6.82
C ILE A 172 2.87 13.99 -7.49
N PHE A 173 2.21 12.95 -6.98
CA PHE A 173 2.37 11.56 -7.41
C PHE A 173 2.18 11.34 -8.91
N PRO A 174 1.14 11.88 -9.58
CA PRO A 174 0.99 11.72 -11.03
C PRO A 174 2.17 12.27 -11.84
N PHE A 175 2.79 13.35 -11.35
CA PHE A 175 3.96 13.95 -12.00
C PHE A 175 5.22 13.09 -11.81
N LEU A 176 5.35 12.38 -10.68
CA LEU A 176 6.43 11.41 -10.46
C LEU A 176 6.33 10.22 -11.41
N ILE A 177 5.12 9.68 -11.59
CA ILE A 177 4.88 8.58 -12.54
C ILE A 177 5.18 9.03 -13.98
N LYS A 178 4.69 10.21 -14.38
CA LYS A 178 5.01 10.80 -15.69
C LYS A 178 6.51 11.01 -15.88
N LYS A 179 7.23 11.48 -14.85
CA LYS A 179 8.67 11.67 -14.92
C LYS A 179 9.41 10.36 -15.12
N TYR A 180 9.07 9.32 -14.35
CA TYR A 180 9.65 7.98 -14.51
C TYR A 180 9.47 7.46 -15.95
N GLN A 181 8.28 7.62 -16.51
CA GLN A 181 7.98 7.24 -17.89
C GLN A 181 8.97 7.87 -18.89
N THR A 182 9.31 9.14 -18.73
CA THR A 182 10.28 9.83 -19.61
C THR A 182 11.72 9.36 -19.42
N MET A 183 12.04 8.81 -18.26
CA MET A 183 13.41 8.36 -17.94
C MET A 183 13.71 6.95 -18.45
N VAL A 184 12.69 6.07 -18.46
CA VAL A 184 12.84 4.63 -18.77
C VAL A 184 13.61 4.32 -20.06
N THR A 185 13.50 5.18 -21.08
CA THR A 185 14.16 4.95 -22.38
C THR A 185 15.37 5.85 -22.64
N GLY A 186 15.67 6.81 -21.76
CA GLY A 186 16.57 7.92 -22.08
C GLY A 186 17.67 8.19 -21.04
N VAL A 187 17.69 7.45 -19.93
CA VAL A 187 18.55 7.74 -18.79
C VAL A 187 19.34 6.49 -18.37
N PRO A 188 20.58 6.62 -17.86
CA PRO A 188 21.34 5.52 -17.28
C PRO A 188 20.56 4.72 -16.22
N GLN A 189 20.82 3.41 -16.14
CA GLN A 189 20.09 2.49 -15.24
C GLN A 189 20.27 2.85 -13.75
N ASN A 190 21.42 3.38 -13.36
CA ASN A 190 21.69 3.83 -12.00
C ASN A 190 20.82 5.05 -11.61
N GLU A 191 20.67 6.02 -12.50
CA GLU A 191 19.80 7.18 -12.28
C GLU A 191 18.32 6.79 -12.26
N LEU A 192 17.91 5.85 -13.12
CA LEU A 192 16.54 5.31 -13.08
C LEU A 192 16.27 4.56 -11.76
N LYS A 193 17.27 3.81 -11.26
CA LYS A 193 17.20 3.13 -9.98
C LYS A 193 17.11 4.12 -8.82
N ASP A 194 17.95 5.16 -8.79
CA ASP A 194 17.91 6.20 -7.75
C ASP A 194 16.54 6.89 -7.68
N PHE A 195 15.98 7.26 -8.84
CA PHE A 195 14.63 7.82 -8.90
C PHE A 195 13.58 6.83 -8.35
N TYR A 196 13.68 5.55 -8.72
CA TYR A 196 12.77 4.52 -8.24
C TYR A 196 12.86 4.32 -6.73
N ASP A 197 14.06 4.26 -6.17
CA ASP A 197 14.26 4.09 -4.73
C ASP A 197 13.67 5.28 -3.95
N ARG A 198 13.83 6.51 -4.45
CA ARG A 198 13.21 7.71 -3.88
C ARG A 198 11.69 7.73 -4.00
N LEU A 199 11.15 7.23 -5.11
CA LEU A 199 9.71 7.04 -5.28
C LEU A 199 9.15 6.07 -4.23
N LEU A 200 9.85 4.96 -3.98
CA LEU A 200 9.45 4.01 -2.92
C LEU A 200 9.46 4.69 -1.55
N MET A 201 10.52 5.43 -1.20
CA MET A 201 10.60 6.17 0.06
C MET A 201 9.48 7.21 0.21
N TYR A 202 9.15 7.91 -0.88
CA TYR A 202 8.04 8.87 -0.91
C TYR A 202 6.70 8.19 -0.61
N ILE A 203 6.40 7.07 -1.27
CA ILE A 203 5.14 6.33 -1.06
C ILE A 203 5.12 5.73 0.34
N ASP A 204 6.22 5.15 0.80
CA ASP A 204 6.31 4.50 2.11
C ASP A 204 6.11 5.47 3.29
N ALA A 205 6.32 6.77 3.07
CA ALA A 205 6.05 7.79 4.09
C ALA A 205 4.56 8.05 4.37
N PHE A 206 3.64 7.59 3.53
CA PHE A 206 2.19 7.70 3.75
C PHE A 206 1.69 6.67 4.78
N PRO A 207 0.57 6.92 5.48
CA PRO A 207 -0.12 5.88 6.24
C PRO A 207 -0.50 4.70 5.33
N GLU A 208 -0.48 3.47 5.85
CA GLU A 208 -0.68 2.23 5.07
C GLU A 208 -1.93 2.26 4.18
N GLU A 209 -3.08 2.67 4.74
CA GLU A 209 -4.34 2.79 3.99
C GLU A 209 -4.23 3.79 2.81
N LYS A 210 -3.49 4.89 3.00
CA LYS A 210 -3.26 5.90 1.97
C LYS A 210 -2.26 5.41 0.91
N LYS A 211 -1.26 4.57 1.27
CA LYS A 211 -0.32 3.97 0.28
C LYS A 211 -1.08 3.13 -0.73
N VAL A 212 -1.91 2.22 -0.23
CA VAL A 212 -2.74 1.32 -1.06
C VAL A 212 -3.66 2.17 -1.95
N ALA A 213 -4.42 3.10 -1.37
CA ALA A 213 -5.33 3.96 -2.14
C ALA A 213 -4.61 4.78 -3.23
N LEU A 214 -3.45 5.37 -2.92
CA LEU A 214 -2.65 6.18 -3.85
C LEU A 214 -2.18 5.36 -5.06
N VAL A 215 -1.62 4.17 -4.81
CA VAL A 215 -1.06 3.33 -5.88
C VAL A 215 -2.19 2.71 -6.72
N TYR A 216 -3.23 2.15 -6.09
CA TYR A 216 -4.31 1.48 -6.83
C TYR A 216 -5.22 2.44 -7.60
N SER A 217 -5.45 3.66 -7.10
CA SER A 217 -6.18 4.69 -7.88
C SER A 217 -5.44 5.08 -9.17
N ALA A 218 -4.11 5.11 -9.14
CA ALA A 218 -3.30 5.30 -10.33
C ALA A 218 -3.37 4.09 -11.27
N ILE A 219 -3.28 2.86 -10.75
CA ILE A 219 -3.40 1.64 -11.58
C ILE A 219 -4.75 1.60 -12.31
N LEU A 220 -5.85 1.97 -11.63
CA LEU A 220 -7.20 1.98 -12.20
C LEU A 220 -7.41 2.94 -13.36
N THR A 221 -6.65 4.03 -13.40
CA THR A 221 -6.82 5.10 -14.39
C THR A 221 -5.73 5.11 -15.46
N GLU A 222 -4.65 4.35 -15.25
CA GLU A 222 -3.49 4.32 -16.12
C GLU A 222 -3.70 3.44 -17.36
N LYS A 223 -3.26 3.93 -18.52
CA LYS A 223 -3.33 3.24 -19.81
C LYS A 223 -1.95 2.93 -20.38
N ASN A 224 -0.91 3.56 -19.87
CA ASN A 224 0.46 3.37 -20.32
C ASN A 224 1.05 2.09 -19.70
N LYS A 225 1.46 1.15 -20.54
CA LYS A 225 2.06 -0.13 -20.12
C LYS A 225 3.32 0.02 -19.25
N TYR A 226 4.12 1.07 -19.45
CA TYR A 226 5.34 1.29 -18.67
C TYR A 226 5.00 1.77 -17.26
N ASN A 227 3.97 2.61 -17.14
CA ASN A 227 3.50 3.10 -15.84
C ASN A 227 2.80 1.98 -15.06
N LEU A 228 2.00 1.13 -15.73
CA LEU A 228 1.42 -0.06 -15.11
C LEU A 228 2.50 -1.03 -14.62
N ALA A 229 3.57 -1.24 -15.39
CA ALA A 229 4.70 -2.06 -14.96
C ALA A 229 5.44 -1.46 -13.75
N LEU A 230 5.65 -0.13 -13.74
CA LEU A 230 6.20 0.59 -12.59
C LEU A 230 5.32 0.41 -11.36
N LEU A 231 4.03 0.72 -11.46
CA LEU A 231 3.08 0.65 -10.34
C LEU A 231 2.97 -0.78 -9.81
N SER A 232 2.91 -1.78 -10.69
CA SER A 232 2.94 -3.18 -10.29
C SER A 232 4.22 -3.54 -9.54
N LYS A 233 5.37 -2.98 -9.94
CA LYS A 233 6.64 -3.16 -9.21
C LYS A 233 6.59 -2.50 -7.83
N VAL A 234 6.02 -1.29 -7.73
CA VAL A 234 5.79 -0.60 -6.45
C VAL A 234 4.93 -1.45 -5.51
N VAL A 235 3.81 -2.02 -6.00
CA VAL A 235 2.95 -2.89 -5.19
C VAL A 235 3.74 -4.08 -4.63
N ASN A 236 4.61 -4.70 -5.43
CA ASN A 236 5.46 -5.79 -4.98
C ASN A 236 6.49 -5.33 -3.93
N ASP A 237 7.24 -4.28 -4.24
CA ASP A 237 8.41 -3.87 -3.44
C ASP A 237 8.01 -3.25 -2.09
N LEU A 238 6.78 -2.68 -2.00
CA LEU A 238 6.21 -2.18 -0.74
C LEU A 238 5.23 -3.14 -0.07
N ASN A 239 5.06 -4.36 -0.60
CA ASN A 239 4.09 -5.33 -0.11
C ASN A 239 2.67 -4.74 0.04
N LEU A 240 2.15 -4.10 -1.01
CA LEU A 240 0.85 -3.45 -1.00
C LEU A 240 -0.26 -4.34 -1.61
N LEU A 241 -0.22 -5.66 -1.45
CA LEU A 241 -1.26 -6.53 -2.02
C LEU A 241 -2.66 -6.14 -1.49
N ASP A 242 -3.51 -5.70 -2.41
CA ASP A 242 -4.96 -5.61 -2.21
C ASP A 242 -5.67 -6.78 -2.90
N LEU A 243 -6.19 -7.70 -2.09
CA LEU A 243 -6.89 -8.89 -2.57
C LEU A 243 -8.27 -8.59 -3.16
N ASN A 244 -8.98 -7.57 -2.66
CA ASN A 244 -10.28 -7.18 -3.22
C ASN A 244 -10.08 -6.62 -4.63
N TYR A 245 -9.04 -5.81 -4.79
CA TYR A 245 -8.63 -5.32 -6.09
C TYR A 245 -8.24 -6.47 -7.03
N ALA A 246 -7.41 -7.41 -6.56
CA ALA A 246 -7.01 -8.57 -7.37
C ALA A 246 -8.23 -9.38 -7.84
N HIS A 247 -9.17 -9.65 -6.94
CA HIS A 247 -10.43 -10.33 -7.25
C HIS A 247 -11.28 -9.57 -8.28
N GLN A 248 -11.41 -8.25 -8.13
CA GLN A 248 -12.12 -7.40 -9.08
C GLN A 248 -11.47 -7.42 -10.48
N VAL A 249 -10.14 -7.28 -10.54
CA VAL A 249 -9.39 -7.20 -11.79
C VAL A 249 -9.36 -8.53 -12.54
N ILE A 250 -9.28 -9.67 -11.83
CA ILE A 250 -9.40 -11.00 -12.42
C ILE A 250 -10.80 -11.24 -13.01
N GLY A 251 -11.82 -10.56 -12.47
CA GLY A 251 -13.20 -10.60 -12.96
C GLY A 251 -13.51 -9.65 -14.12
N HIS A 252 -12.55 -8.85 -14.56
CA HIS A 252 -12.76 -7.86 -15.62
C HIS A 252 -12.87 -8.50 -17.02
N ASP A 253 -13.58 -7.87 -17.96
CA ASP A 253 -13.78 -8.42 -19.31
C ASP A 253 -12.53 -8.32 -20.21
N ASP A 254 -11.66 -7.34 -19.96
CA ASP A 254 -10.39 -7.17 -20.69
C ASP A 254 -9.31 -8.16 -20.23
N PHE A 255 -8.79 -8.94 -21.17
CA PHE A 255 -7.81 -10.00 -20.88
C PHE A 255 -6.45 -9.47 -20.39
N ASN A 256 -6.01 -8.29 -20.83
CA ASN A 256 -4.75 -7.72 -20.33
C ASN A 256 -4.92 -7.22 -18.88
N THR A 257 -6.08 -6.65 -18.55
CA THR A 257 -6.45 -6.33 -17.18
C THR A 257 -6.46 -7.60 -16.31
N GLN A 258 -7.08 -8.69 -16.76
CA GLN A 258 -7.06 -9.97 -16.04
C GLN A 258 -5.64 -10.49 -15.74
N LYS A 259 -4.69 -10.34 -16.68
CA LYS A 259 -3.28 -10.69 -16.46
C LYS A 259 -2.61 -9.88 -15.35
N ILE A 260 -2.92 -8.60 -15.24
CA ILE A 260 -2.44 -7.75 -14.14
C ILE A 260 -2.96 -8.29 -12.81
N GLY A 261 -4.24 -8.69 -12.77
CA GLY A 261 -4.84 -9.33 -11.60
C GLY A 261 -4.08 -10.60 -11.18
N LEU A 262 -3.79 -11.50 -12.13
CA LEU A 262 -2.97 -12.69 -11.87
C LEU A 262 -1.59 -12.33 -11.30
N GLN A 263 -0.92 -11.32 -11.85
CA GLN A 263 0.37 -10.89 -11.35
C GLN A 263 0.26 -10.38 -9.90
N ILE A 264 -0.73 -9.54 -9.60
CA ILE A 264 -0.94 -8.97 -8.26
C ILE A 264 -1.12 -10.07 -7.20
N THR A 265 -1.83 -11.18 -7.50
CA THR A 265 -2.01 -12.28 -6.53
C THR A 265 -0.70 -12.93 -6.06
N THR A 266 0.39 -12.73 -6.80
CA THR A 266 1.71 -13.26 -6.44
C THR A 266 2.45 -12.38 -5.43
N PHE A 267 2.04 -11.11 -5.25
CA PHE A 267 2.66 -10.15 -4.33
C PHE A 267 2.25 -10.38 -2.87
N ASN A 268 2.82 -9.62 -1.94
CA ASN A 268 2.57 -9.79 -0.51
C ASN A 268 1.90 -8.57 0.12
N LYS A 269 1.31 -8.76 1.30
CA LYS A 269 0.84 -7.71 2.23
C LYS A 269 1.53 -7.86 3.58
N PRO A 270 1.66 -6.80 4.40
CA PRO A 270 2.39 -6.85 5.67
C PRO A 270 1.76 -7.78 6.71
N PHE A 271 0.43 -7.90 6.70
CA PHE A 271 -0.31 -8.72 7.66
C PHE A 271 -1.38 -9.54 6.94
N TYR A 272 -1.54 -10.79 7.37
CA TYR A 272 -2.57 -11.70 6.87
C TYR A 272 -3.53 -12.09 7.98
N ASN A 273 -4.81 -12.23 7.66
CA ASN A 273 -5.85 -12.68 8.57
C ASN A 273 -6.68 -13.82 7.94
N ARG A 274 -7.71 -14.28 8.66
CA ARG A 274 -8.58 -15.37 8.20
C ARG A 274 -9.41 -15.00 6.97
N GLU A 275 -9.88 -13.76 6.87
CA GLU A 275 -10.65 -13.27 5.72
C GLU A 275 -9.78 -13.29 4.44
N ASP A 276 -8.47 -13.05 4.55
CA ASP A 276 -7.55 -13.16 3.43
C ASP A 276 -7.50 -14.59 2.87
N ILE A 277 -7.58 -15.63 3.72
CA ILE A 277 -7.65 -17.03 3.27
C ILE A 277 -8.91 -17.27 2.45
N GLU A 278 -10.05 -16.80 2.92
CA GLU A 278 -11.34 -16.93 2.22
C GLU A 278 -11.27 -16.24 0.85
N LEU A 279 -10.72 -15.02 0.81
CA LEU A 279 -10.60 -14.25 -0.41
C LEU A 279 -9.58 -14.85 -1.39
N PHE A 280 -8.45 -15.39 -0.90
CA PHE A 280 -7.51 -16.15 -1.72
C PHE A 280 -8.16 -17.37 -2.37
N ASN A 281 -8.97 -18.13 -1.63
CA ASN A 281 -9.69 -19.27 -2.18
C ASN A 281 -10.72 -18.84 -3.23
N ALA A 282 -11.48 -17.77 -2.98
CA ALA A 282 -12.40 -17.21 -3.97
C ALA A 282 -11.68 -16.79 -5.27
N ILE A 283 -10.54 -16.10 -5.14
CA ILE A 283 -9.69 -15.73 -6.28
C ILE A 283 -9.21 -16.98 -7.03
N LYS A 284 -8.77 -18.02 -6.32
CA LYS A 284 -8.30 -19.27 -6.94
C LYS A 284 -9.40 -19.96 -7.74
N GLU A 285 -10.63 -20.01 -7.23
CA GLU A 285 -11.79 -20.54 -7.96
C GLU A 285 -12.09 -19.70 -9.21
N GLN A 286 -12.05 -18.37 -9.07
CA GLN A 286 -12.26 -17.43 -10.17
C GLN A 286 -11.19 -17.57 -11.27
N ILE A 287 -9.92 -17.79 -10.89
CA ILE A 287 -8.84 -18.07 -11.84
C ILE A 287 -9.15 -19.35 -12.62
N ALA A 288 -9.63 -20.41 -11.95
CA ALA A 288 -9.97 -21.66 -12.62
C ALA A 288 -11.16 -21.49 -13.61
N SER A 289 -12.11 -20.60 -13.32
CA SER A 289 -13.27 -20.36 -14.19
C SER A 289 -12.97 -19.44 -15.38
N ASN A 290 -12.15 -18.40 -15.18
CA ASN A 290 -12.01 -17.30 -16.12
C ASN A 290 -10.98 -17.57 -17.22
N PHE A 291 -9.95 -18.37 -16.94
CA PHE A 291 -8.85 -18.59 -17.88
C PHE A 291 -8.95 -19.94 -18.59
N LYS A 292 -9.60 -19.93 -19.77
CA LYS A 292 -9.75 -21.09 -20.65
C LYS A 292 -8.84 -20.97 -21.88
N GLU A 293 -8.67 -22.06 -22.62
CA GLU A 293 -7.97 -22.01 -23.91
C GLU A 293 -8.64 -20.97 -24.81
N ARG A 294 -7.83 -20.07 -25.36
CA ARG A 294 -8.27 -19.00 -26.28
C ARG A 294 -7.98 -19.38 -27.72
N GLY A 295 -6.93 -20.18 -27.96
CA GLY A 295 -6.67 -20.82 -29.23
C GLY A 295 -7.58 -22.03 -29.47
N THR A 296 -7.70 -22.44 -30.73
CA THR A 296 -8.53 -23.59 -31.13
C THR A 296 -7.67 -24.78 -31.52
N ARG A 297 -7.89 -25.96 -30.93
CA ARG A 297 -7.22 -27.21 -31.32
C ARG A 297 -7.91 -27.83 -32.55
N THR A 298 -7.14 -28.32 -33.50
CA THR A 298 -7.64 -28.96 -34.74
C THR A 298 -6.62 -29.97 -35.29
N THR A 299 -6.95 -30.66 -36.38
CA THR A 299 -6.04 -31.59 -37.07
C THR A 299 -5.64 -31.07 -38.45
N LYS A 300 -4.40 -31.32 -38.86
CA LYS A 300 -3.87 -31.00 -40.18
C LYS A 300 -3.30 -32.25 -40.84
N LYS A 301 -3.65 -32.48 -42.12
CA LYS A 301 -3.07 -33.57 -42.91
C LYS A 301 -1.58 -33.30 -43.15
N GLN A 302 -0.75 -34.30 -42.92
CA GLN A 302 0.67 -34.23 -43.29
C GLN A 302 0.80 -34.29 -44.82
N LEU A 303 1.67 -33.45 -45.40
CA LEU A 303 1.97 -33.53 -46.82
C LEU A 303 2.49 -34.94 -47.14
N LEU A 304 1.86 -35.63 -48.10
CA LEU A 304 2.24 -36.97 -48.60
C LEU A 304 1.98 -38.15 -47.64
N SER A 305 1.17 -37.96 -46.58
CA SER A 305 0.80 -39.02 -45.63
C SER A 305 -0.69 -38.98 -45.30
N SER A 306 -1.31 -40.14 -45.07
CA SER A 306 -2.68 -40.24 -44.54
C SER A 306 -2.75 -39.94 -43.04
N LYS A 307 -1.61 -39.74 -42.38
CA LYS A 307 -1.54 -39.39 -40.95
C LYS A 307 -1.93 -37.93 -40.75
N GLU A 308 -2.87 -37.73 -39.85
CA GLU A 308 -3.22 -36.41 -39.33
C GLU A 308 -2.32 -36.08 -38.14
N ARG A 309 -1.93 -34.81 -38.02
CA ARG A 309 -1.25 -34.30 -36.82
C ARG A 309 -2.12 -33.26 -36.14
N GLU A 310 -2.13 -33.27 -34.81
CA GLU A 310 -2.81 -32.23 -34.05
C GLU A 310 -2.02 -30.92 -34.12
N VAL A 311 -2.76 -29.83 -34.29
CA VAL A 311 -2.27 -28.45 -34.31
C VAL A 311 -3.21 -27.58 -33.50
N TRP A 312 -2.78 -26.38 -33.14
CA TRP A 312 -3.66 -25.37 -32.59
C TRP A 312 -3.51 -24.05 -33.33
N ILE A 313 -4.63 -23.34 -33.48
CA ILE A 313 -4.72 -22.04 -34.11
C ILE A 313 -4.73 -21.00 -33.00
N CYS A 314 -3.71 -20.13 -32.99
CA CYS A 314 -3.61 -19.02 -32.06
C CYS A 314 -4.60 -17.91 -32.41
N GLU A 315 -4.99 -17.08 -31.44
CA GLU A 315 -5.83 -15.89 -31.68
C GLU A 315 -5.26 -14.91 -32.71
N CYS A 316 -3.93 -14.92 -32.94
CA CYS A 316 -3.30 -14.13 -33.99
C CYS A 316 -3.42 -14.75 -35.40
N GLY A 317 -4.07 -15.91 -35.53
CA GLY A 317 -4.28 -16.65 -36.77
C GLY A 317 -3.19 -17.67 -37.14
N ASN A 318 -2.04 -17.67 -36.44
CA ASN A 318 -0.96 -18.61 -36.73
C ASN A 318 -1.31 -20.02 -36.26
N THR A 319 -0.98 -21.00 -37.10
CA THR A 319 -1.11 -22.44 -36.79
C THR A 319 0.20 -22.95 -36.20
N ASN A 320 0.12 -23.59 -35.04
CA ASN A 320 1.27 -24.12 -34.31
C ASN A 320 1.05 -25.62 -34.05
N ASP A 321 2.14 -26.38 -33.94
CA ASP A 321 2.05 -27.80 -33.59
C ASP A 321 1.69 -27.97 -32.09
N VAL A 322 0.96 -29.04 -31.74
CA VAL A 322 0.62 -29.35 -30.34
C VAL A 322 1.89 -29.63 -29.53
N PRO A 323 1.97 -29.25 -28.25
CA PRO A 323 3.25 -29.12 -27.55
C PRO A 323 4.00 -30.44 -27.42
N GLY A 324 5.00 -30.62 -28.28
CA GLY A 324 6.16 -31.49 -28.07
C GLY A 324 7.49 -30.72 -28.14
N TYR A 325 7.51 -29.57 -28.83
CA TYR A 325 8.73 -28.76 -29.07
C TYR A 325 8.57 -27.23 -28.85
N SER A 326 7.37 -26.65 -28.97
CA SER A 326 7.12 -25.25 -28.59
C SER A 326 5.75 -25.11 -27.90
N ALA A 327 5.73 -24.53 -26.71
CA ALA A 327 4.51 -24.20 -25.97
C ALA A 327 3.89 -22.85 -26.39
N TYR A 328 4.57 -22.09 -27.25
CA TYR A 328 4.21 -20.72 -27.62
C TYR A 328 4.04 -20.59 -29.13
N CYS A 329 3.14 -19.69 -29.52
CA CYS A 329 2.89 -19.35 -30.91
C CYS A 329 4.10 -18.67 -31.57
N ASP A 330 4.51 -19.12 -32.74
CA ASP A 330 5.66 -18.56 -33.46
C ASP A 330 5.45 -17.11 -33.95
N GLY A 331 4.18 -16.65 -34.01
CA GLY A 331 3.83 -15.30 -34.45
C GLY A 331 3.79 -14.27 -33.34
N CYS A 332 3.07 -14.57 -32.26
CA CYS A 332 2.82 -13.60 -31.18
C CYS A 332 3.48 -13.97 -29.86
N PHE A 333 4.13 -15.14 -29.78
CA PHE A 333 4.80 -15.67 -28.58
C PHE A 333 3.87 -15.88 -27.38
N ASN A 334 2.56 -15.91 -27.60
CA ASN A 334 1.58 -16.34 -26.59
C ASN A 334 1.38 -17.85 -26.65
N ASP A 335 1.14 -18.48 -25.50
CA ASP A 335 0.63 -19.84 -25.43
C ASP A 335 -0.84 -19.93 -25.87
N ILE A 336 -1.42 -21.13 -25.85
CA ILE A 336 -2.83 -21.36 -26.22
C ILE A 336 -3.84 -20.64 -25.31
N PHE A 337 -3.42 -20.25 -24.11
CA PHE A 337 -4.23 -19.48 -23.16
C PHE A 337 -4.05 -17.97 -23.32
N GLY A 338 -3.15 -17.52 -24.20
CA GLY A 338 -2.89 -16.11 -24.46
C GLY A 338 -1.74 -15.49 -23.65
N PHE A 339 -0.91 -16.28 -22.96
CA PHE A 339 0.16 -15.80 -22.08
C PHE A 339 1.55 -15.87 -22.72
N LYS A 340 2.38 -14.85 -22.48
CA LYS A 340 3.79 -14.86 -22.85
C LYS A 340 4.63 -15.61 -21.83
N ALA A 341 5.85 -16.00 -22.21
CA ALA A 341 6.76 -16.74 -21.33
C ALA A 341 7.03 -16.08 -19.96
N ASN A 342 7.08 -14.74 -19.94
CA ASN A 342 7.33 -13.96 -18.72
C ASN A 342 6.05 -13.58 -17.97
N ASP A 343 4.87 -13.90 -18.50
CA ASP A 343 3.61 -13.61 -17.81
C ASP A 343 3.43 -14.56 -16.61
N VAL A 344 2.73 -14.07 -15.58
CA VAL A 344 2.18 -14.93 -14.53
C VAL A 344 0.98 -15.67 -15.11
N THR A 345 1.10 -16.98 -15.24
CA THR A 345 0.03 -17.83 -15.75
C THR A 345 -0.98 -18.16 -14.65
N PRO A 346 -2.21 -18.60 -15.00
CA PRO A 346 -3.20 -19.06 -14.02
C PRO A 346 -2.66 -20.14 -13.07
N ALA A 347 -1.86 -21.07 -13.60
CA ALA A 347 -1.23 -22.13 -12.82
C ALA A 347 -0.17 -21.61 -11.83
N LYS A 348 0.65 -20.62 -12.24
CA LYS A 348 1.63 -19.97 -11.35
C LYS A 348 0.93 -19.21 -10.23
N ALA A 349 -0.10 -18.43 -10.57
CA ALA A 349 -0.91 -17.69 -9.60
C ALA A 349 -1.60 -18.64 -8.60
N ALA A 350 -2.30 -19.66 -9.09
CA ALA A 350 -2.98 -20.64 -8.23
C ALA A 350 -2.02 -21.40 -7.30
N THR A 351 -0.82 -21.74 -7.78
CA THR A 351 0.23 -22.34 -6.94
C THR A 351 0.68 -21.37 -5.85
N SER A 352 1.01 -20.11 -6.22
CA SER A 352 1.41 -19.08 -5.25
C SER A 352 0.34 -18.84 -4.17
N ILE A 353 -0.92 -18.75 -4.58
CA ILE A 353 -2.06 -18.61 -3.66
C ILE A 353 -2.16 -19.83 -2.74
N SER A 354 -2.05 -21.04 -3.27
CA SER A 354 -2.17 -22.27 -2.47
C SER A 354 -1.08 -22.35 -1.40
N THR A 355 0.17 -22.03 -1.75
CA THR A 355 1.28 -21.96 -0.80
C THR A 355 1.04 -20.90 0.28
N LYS A 356 0.51 -19.72 -0.08
CA LYS A 356 0.17 -18.69 0.92
C LYS A 356 -0.94 -19.14 1.86
N VAL A 357 -2.02 -19.71 1.33
CA VAL A 357 -3.14 -20.22 2.14
C VAL A 357 -2.65 -21.27 3.13
N GLU A 358 -1.80 -22.21 2.69
CA GLU A 358 -1.19 -23.22 3.56
C GLU A 358 -0.40 -22.57 4.71
N LEU A 359 0.55 -21.69 4.37
CA LEU A 359 1.41 -21.01 5.37
C LEU A 359 0.62 -20.11 6.33
N ILE A 360 -0.39 -19.38 5.84
CA ILE A 360 -1.21 -18.51 6.68
C ILE A 360 -2.06 -19.37 7.62
N SER A 361 -2.61 -20.50 7.14
CA SER A 361 -3.44 -21.41 7.94
C SER A 361 -2.66 -22.11 9.07
N GLU A 362 -1.34 -22.28 8.92
CA GLU A 362 -0.48 -22.78 10.00
C GLU A 362 -0.34 -21.77 11.15
N LEU A 363 -0.51 -20.47 10.88
CA LEU A 363 -0.24 -19.38 11.81
C LEU A 363 -1.52 -18.67 12.31
N VAL A 364 -2.64 -18.79 11.59
CA VAL A 364 -3.90 -18.09 11.84
C VAL A 364 -5.03 -19.11 11.99
N GLY A 365 -5.68 -19.12 13.17
CA GLY A 365 -6.69 -20.12 13.60
C GLY A 365 -8.14 -19.82 13.25
#